data_AF-A0A258KVE6-F1
#
_entry.id   AF-A0A258KVE6-F1
#
_cell.length_a   1.000
_cell.length_b   1.000
_cell.length_c   1.000
_cell.angle_alpha   90.00
_cell.angle_beta   90.00
_cell.angle_gamma   90.00
#
_symmetry.space_group_name_H-M   'P 1'
#
loop_
_entity.id
_entity.type
_entity.pdbx_description
1 polymer ?
#
loop_
_entity_poly.entity_id
_entity_poly.type
_entity_poly.pdbx_seq_one_letter_code
_entity_poly.pdbx_strand_id
1 'polypeptide(L)'
;MGLPTPSPRSVAGLLINEGIFGGSQSEPSPDDVARLRRRFDEAMAALHACDRAHRLSMGRRPAALIYRLVCVDEDARDWPDDDIGNLRVGLNALAGVFRLKAA
;
A
#
# COMPACT_ATOMS: atom_id res chain seq x y z
N MET A 1 47.09 -16.47 30.25
CA MET A 1 45.73 -16.16 30.76
C MET A 1 45.59 -14.65 30.83
N GLY A 2 44.89 -14.06 29.87
CA GLY A 2 44.60 -12.63 29.84
C GLY A 2 43.50 -12.41 28.83
N LEU A 3 42.24 -12.50 29.29
CA LEU A 3 41.06 -12.30 28.45
C LEU A 3 41.10 -10.87 27.86
N PRO A 4 40.71 -10.68 26.59
CA PRO A 4 40.54 -9.34 26.05
C PRO A 4 39.42 -8.64 26.83
N THR A 5 39.71 -7.44 27.33
CA THR A 5 38.71 -6.54 27.90
C THR A 5 37.67 -6.23 26.83
N PRO A 6 36.39 -6.57 26.99
CA PRO A 6 35.38 -6.08 26.07
C PRO A 6 35.18 -4.58 26.34
N SER A 7 35.84 -3.74 25.56
CA SER A 7 35.44 -2.33 25.45
C SER A 7 33.98 -2.30 24.97
N PRO A 8 33.08 -1.54 25.60
CA PRO A 8 31.70 -1.47 25.16
C PRO A 8 31.68 -0.72 23.82
N ARG A 9 31.54 -1.47 22.71
CA ARG A 9 31.15 -0.87 21.43
C ARG A 9 29.70 -0.43 21.57
N SER A 10 29.55 0.83 21.99
CA SER A 10 28.34 1.64 21.90
C SER A 10 27.12 1.07 22.65
N VAL A 11 26.93 1.52 23.90
CA VAL A 11 25.63 1.43 24.61
C VAL A 11 24.50 2.01 23.75
N ALA A 12 24.79 3.00 22.89
CA ALA A 12 23.81 3.52 21.94
C ALA A 12 23.32 2.47 20.91
N GLY A 13 24.14 1.47 20.55
CA GLY A 13 23.73 0.40 19.65
C GLY A 13 22.76 -0.62 20.28
N LEU A 14 22.91 -0.89 21.58
CA LEU A 14 21.99 -1.75 22.34
C LEU A 14 20.67 -1.05 22.65
N LEU A 15 20.70 0.26 22.92
CA LEU A 15 19.49 1.04 23.18
C LEU A 15 18.62 1.26 21.93
N ILE A 16 19.20 1.18 20.73
CA ILE A 16 18.46 1.16 19.47
C ILE A 16 17.77 -0.20 19.26
N ASN A 17 18.43 -1.31 19.63
CA ASN A 17 17.92 -2.65 19.39
C ASN A 17 16.87 -3.10 20.45
N GLU A 18 16.94 -2.55 21.67
CA GLU A 18 15.95 -2.81 22.74
C GLU A 18 14.78 -1.80 22.77
N GLY A 19 14.71 -0.87 21.80
CA GLY A 19 13.57 0.06 21.68
C GLY A 19 13.51 1.15 22.76
N ILE A 20 14.62 1.43 23.44
CA ILE A 20 14.65 2.34 24.61
C ILE A 20 14.76 3.82 24.19
N PHE A 21 15.33 4.13 23.02
CA PHE A 21 15.13 5.46 22.41
C PHE A 21 13.88 5.42 21.56
N GLY A 22 12.78 5.79 22.20
CA GLY A 22 11.45 5.93 21.62
C GLY A 22 11.49 6.45 20.20
N GLY A 23 11.27 5.53 19.26
CA GLY A 23 10.58 5.88 18.04
C GLY A 23 9.24 6.41 18.50
N SER A 24 9.12 7.73 18.59
CA SER A 24 7.84 8.35 18.82
C SER A 24 6.93 7.83 17.73
N GLN A 25 6.00 6.95 18.08
CA GLN A 25 4.73 6.89 17.40
C GLN A 25 4.06 8.24 17.68
N SER A 26 4.61 9.29 17.08
CA SER A 26 3.97 10.59 17.04
C SER A 26 2.67 10.32 16.31
N GLU A 27 1.55 10.64 16.97
CA GLU A 27 0.26 10.61 16.29
C GLU A 27 0.42 11.33 14.95
N PRO A 28 -0.05 10.73 13.83
CA PRO A 28 0.12 11.32 12.52
C PRO A 28 -0.50 12.72 12.55
N SER A 29 0.23 13.71 12.03
CA SER A 29 -0.26 15.09 12.06
C SER A 29 -1.63 15.17 11.40
N PRO A 30 -2.53 16.05 11.87
CA PRO A 30 -3.83 16.25 11.22
C PRO A 30 -3.71 16.54 9.72
N ASP A 31 -2.62 17.22 9.33
CA ASP A 31 -2.29 17.52 7.94
C ASP A 31 -1.92 16.25 7.13
N ASP A 32 -1.17 15.32 7.71
CA ASP A 32 -0.87 14.03 7.07
C ASP A 32 -2.13 13.20 6.88
N VAL A 33 -2.98 13.13 7.90
CA VAL A 33 -4.28 12.44 7.81
C VAL A 33 -5.17 13.09 6.75
N ALA A 34 -5.21 14.42 6.68
CA ALA A 34 -5.97 15.15 5.66
C ALA A 34 -5.42 14.90 4.25
N ARG A 35 -4.09 14.91 4.07
CA ARG A 35 -3.44 14.56 2.81
C ARG A 35 -3.76 13.13 2.39
N LEU A 36 -3.68 12.18 3.31
CA LEU A 36 -3.99 10.78 3.05
C LEU A 36 -5.45 10.58 2.66
N ARG A 37 -6.39 11.18 3.39
CA ARG A 37 -7.83 11.15 3.06
C ARG A 37 -8.09 11.69 1.66
N ARG A 38 -7.53 12.86 1.34
CA ARG A 38 -7.67 13.43 -0.01
C ARG A 38 -7.15 12.49 -1.10
N ARG A 39 -5.98 11.87 -0.89
CA ARG A 39 -5.43 10.89 -1.85
C ARG A 39 -6.28 9.64 -1.97
N PHE A 40 -6.84 9.18 -0.85
CA PHE A 40 -7.78 8.06 -0.84
C PHE A 40 -9.05 8.40 -1.63
N ASP A 41 -9.62 9.59 -1.43
CA ASP A 41 -10.81 10.04 -2.15
C ASP A 41 -10.55 10.16 -3.66
N GLU A 42 -9.40 10.69 -4.07
CA GLU A 42 -8.97 10.73 -5.47
C GLU A 42 -8.90 9.32 -6.10
N ALA A 43 -8.29 8.37 -5.38
CA ALA A 43 -8.16 6.99 -5.84
C ALA A 43 -9.53 6.29 -5.93
N MET A 44 -10.39 6.43 -4.91
CA MET A 44 -11.72 5.85 -4.90
C MET A 44 -12.63 6.47 -5.97
N ALA A 45 -12.52 7.77 -6.22
CA ALA A 45 -13.25 8.43 -7.30
C ALA A 45 -12.88 7.85 -8.67
N ALA A 46 -11.59 7.61 -8.91
CA ALA A 46 -11.10 6.99 -10.15
C ALA A 46 -11.59 5.54 -10.29
N LEU A 47 -11.53 4.73 -9.23
CA LEU A 47 -12.03 3.36 -9.24
C LEU A 47 -13.55 3.29 -9.46
N HIS A 48 -14.32 4.16 -8.81
CA HIS A 48 -15.77 4.23 -9.03
C HIS A 48 -16.13 4.71 -10.44
N ALA A 49 -15.32 5.58 -11.05
CA ALA A 49 -15.49 5.92 -12.46
C ALA A 49 -15.27 4.69 -13.37
N CYS A 50 -14.25 3.88 -13.08
CA CYS A 50 -14.01 2.62 -13.77
C CYS A 50 -15.19 1.65 -13.64
N ASP A 51 -15.68 1.44 -12.40
CA ASP A 51 -16.84 0.58 -12.13
C ASP A 51 -18.10 1.03 -12.89
N ARG A 52 -18.33 2.35 -12.99
CA ARG A 52 -19.47 2.88 -13.76
C ARG A 52 -19.29 2.63 -15.26
N ALA A 53 -18.09 2.86 -15.79
CA ALA A 53 -17.79 2.60 -17.20
C ALA A 53 -17.89 1.11 -17.56
N HIS A 54 -17.53 0.23 -16.62
CA HIS A 54 -17.50 -1.23 -16.79
C HIS A 54 -18.70 -1.92 -16.13
N ARG A 55 -19.81 -1.21 -15.90
CA ARG A 55 -20.98 -1.79 -15.21
C ARG A 55 -21.62 -2.98 -15.94
N LEU A 56 -21.36 -3.12 -17.25
CA LEU A 56 -21.86 -4.19 -18.11
C LEU A 56 -20.74 -5.15 -18.55
N SER A 57 -19.50 -4.97 -18.07
CA SER A 57 -18.43 -5.91 -18.38
C SER A 57 -18.75 -7.27 -17.76
N MET A 58 -18.32 -8.33 -18.42
CA MET A 58 -18.21 -9.62 -17.77
C MET A 58 -17.16 -9.53 -16.64
N GLY A 59 -17.27 -10.41 -15.64
CA GLY A 59 -16.38 -10.42 -14.49
C GLY A 59 -16.76 -9.45 -13.36
N ARG A 60 -15.92 -9.43 -12.32
CA ARG A 60 -16.03 -8.59 -11.13
C ARG A 60 -15.64 -7.15 -11.45
N ARG A 61 -16.15 -6.22 -10.66
CA ARG A 61 -15.89 -4.78 -10.81
C ARG A 61 -14.41 -4.44 -10.53
N PRO A 62 -13.81 -3.51 -11.27
CA PRO A 62 -12.44 -3.05 -11.04
C PRO A 62 -12.11 -2.74 -9.57
N ALA A 63 -12.96 -1.97 -8.86
CA ALA A 63 -12.69 -1.62 -7.45
C ALA A 63 -12.68 -2.86 -6.53
N ALA A 64 -13.56 -3.82 -6.78
CA ALA A 64 -13.64 -5.06 -5.99
C ALA A 64 -12.42 -5.96 -6.21
N LEU A 65 -11.91 -6.00 -7.44
CA LEU A 65 -10.70 -6.75 -7.79
C LEU A 65 -9.45 -6.14 -7.13
N ILE A 66 -9.33 -4.80 -7.14
CA ILE A 66 -8.24 -4.11 -6.41
C ILE A 66 -8.31 -4.41 -4.91
N TYR A 67 -9.50 -4.35 -4.31
CA TYR A 67 -9.66 -4.67 -2.89
C TYR A 67 -9.23 -6.11 -2.57
N ARG A 68 -9.63 -7.08 -3.39
CA ARG A 68 -9.25 -8.48 -3.21
C ARG A 68 -7.74 -8.68 -3.33
N LEU A 69 -7.13 -8.09 -4.35
CA LEU A 69 -5.68 -8.22 -4.55
C LEU A 69 -4.88 -7.54 -3.43
N VAL A 70 -5.26 -6.32 -3.04
CA VAL A 70 -4.42 -5.48 -2.15
C VAL A 70 -4.76 -5.65 -0.67
N CYS A 71 -6.05 -5.74 -0.33
CA CYS A 71 -6.50 -5.80 1.06
C CYS A 71 -6.72 -7.24 1.56
N VAL A 72 -7.08 -8.15 0.66
CA VAL A 72 -7.29 -9.57 1.01
C VAL A 72 -6.06 -10.42 0.65
N ASP A 73 -5.12 -9.88 -0.12
CA ASP A 73 -3.96 -10.62 -0.65
C ASP A 73 -4.38 -11.89 -1.41
N GLU A 74 -5.51 -11.80 -2.12
CA GLU A 74 -6.04 -12.90 -2.93
C GLU A 74 -5.14 -13.14 -4.13
N ASP A 75 -4.75 -14.40 -4.33
CA ASP A 75 -3.93 -14.82 -5.47
C ASP A 75 -4.71 -14.72 -6.78
N ALA A 76 -4.22 -13.88 -7.70
CA ALA A 76 -4.85 -13.63 -8.99
C ALA A 76 -4.46 -14.63 -10.08
N ARG A 77 -3.60 -15.63 -9.80
CA ARG A 77 -3.12 -16.60 -10.81
C ARG A 77 -4.23 -17.33 -11.55
N ASP A 78 -5.31 -17.67 -10.84
CA ASP A 78 -6.44 -18.44 -11.39
C ASP A 78 -7.67 -17.57 -11.68
N TRP A 79 -7.52 -16.25 -11.72
CA TRP A 79 -8.63 -15.38 -12.05
C TRP A 79 -9.04 -15.51 -13.53
N PRO A 80 -10.34 -15.49 -13.85
CA PRO A 80 -10.82 -15.47 -15.23
C PRO A 80 -10.25 -14.29 -16.03
N ASP A 81 -10.08 -14.46 -17.34
CA ASP A 81 -9.54 -13.40 -18.22
C ASP A 81 -10.31 -12.08 -18.14
N ASP A 82 -11.64 -12.14 -17.97
CA ASP A 82 -12.49 -10.95 -17.77
C ASP A 82 -12.11 -10.19 -16.49
N ASP A 83 -11.79 -10.91 -15.41
CA ASP A 83 -11.35 -10.31 -14.16
C ASP A 83 -9.94 -9.72 -14.30
N ILE A 84 -9.03 -10.39 -15.01
CA ILE A 84 -7.71 -9.85 -15.32
C ILE A 84 -7.83 -8.57 -16.16
N GLY A 85 -8.75 -8.55 -17.14
CA GLY A 85 -9.06 -7.38 -17.94
C GLY A 85 -9.55 -6.20 -17.10
N ASN A 86 -10.54 -6.44 -16.23
CA ASN A 86 -11.10 -5.40 -15.35
C ASN A 86 -10.10 -4.94 -14.28
N LEU A 87 -9.24 -5.85 -13.79
CA LEU A 87 -8.15 -5.51 -12.88
C LEU A 87 -7.18 -4.53 -13.55
N ARG A 88 -6.79 -4.80 -14.80
CA ARG A 88 -5.90 -3.91 -15.56
C ARG A 88 -6.48 -2.51 -15.70
N VAL A 89 -7.79 -2.38 -15.92
CA VAL A 89 -8.48 -1.09 -15.97
C VAL A 89 -8.32 -0.34 -14.65
N GLY A 90 -8.60 -1.00 -13.52
CA GLY A 90 -8.45 -0.41 -12.18
C GLY A 90 -7.01 0.03 -11.88
N LEU A 91 -6.03 -0.84 -12.16
CA LEU A 91 -4.60 -0.55 -11.95
C LEU A 91 -4.12 0.63 -12.81
N ASN A 92 -4.52 0.71 -14.08
CA ASN A 92 -4.18 1.82 -14.95
C ASN A 92 -4.77 3.15 -14.46
N ALA A 93 -6.01 3.13 -13.95
CA ALA A 93 -6.62 4.32 -13.38
C ALA A 93 -5.86 4.81 -12.13
N LEU A 94 -5.46 3.88 -11.25
CA LEU A 94 -4.63 4.20 -10.08
C LEU A 94 -3.25 4.72 -10.47
N ALA A 95 -2.60 4.12 -11.48
CA ALA A 95 -1.33 4.62 -12.01
C ALA A 95 -1.46 6.08 -12.50
N GLY A 96 -2.59 6.43 -13.12
CA GLY A 96 -2.91 7.80 -13.50
C GLY A 96 -3.04 8.75 -12.30
N VAL A 97 -3.77 8.36 -11.25
CA VAL A 97 -3.93 9.14 -10.02
C VAL A 97 -2.59 9.39 -9.33
N PHE A 98 -1.76 8.36 -9.23
CA PHE A 98 -0.45 8.42 -8.56
C PHE A 98 0.70 8.88 -9.47
N ARG A 99 0.41 9.18 -10.76
CA ARG A 99 1.40 9.57 -11.77
C ARG A 99 2.57 8.60 -11.88
N LEU A 100 2.28 7.31 -11.76
CA LEU A 100 3.24 6.24 -11.93
C LEU A 100 3.47 6.01 -13.42
N LYS A 101 4.73 5.91 -13.84
CA LYS A 101 5.05 5.45 -15.19
C LYS A 101 4.86 3.94 -15.22
N ALA A 102 4.18 3.43 -16.25
CA ALA A 102 4.26 2.01 -16.58
C ALA A 102 5.73 1.68 -16.87
N ALA A 103 6.26 0.65 -16.21
CA ALA A 103 7.60 0.13 -16.45
C ALA A 103 7.67 -0.57 -17.82
#